data_AF-A0A9P7K8L8-F1
#
_entry.id   AF-A0A9P7K8L8-F1
#
_cell.length_a   1.000
_cell.length_b   1.000
_cell.length_c   1.000
_cell.angle_alpha   90.00
_cell.angle_beta   90.00
_cell.angle_gamma   90.00
#
_symmetry.space_group_name_H-M   'P 1'
#
loop_
_entity.id
_entity.type
_entity.pdbx_description
1 polymer ?
#
loop_
_entity_poly.entity_id
_entity_poly.type
_entity_poly.pdbx_seq_one_letter_code
_entity_poly.pdbx_strand_id
1 'polypeptide(L)'
;MIGKHVSSIARTAEQLKLPRVELLKVDPIKDFEDRVLHALVMKMYGKLWEVGNVAAFMDVWVHCLECHHYSYVTGRVLHRDLSENNLMFKIGDDDHVRGILNDWDMAAWVDHNDAIPLSTAQHRTGTFPFMAVELMVPNPPAHLYRHDLESFFYILVWAALHYDFENKARAPKVHPAVRKWNSSYMQSAHDNKGLLLRNSEDIVTIIAQIPLQCQALGPWIRAIWDLFYEGSLIQGHYEMAKRRGATATWDNKTYGGCVTFEKFVGAVGRPIRAENGAPALA
;
A
#
# COMPACT_ATOMS: atom_id res chain seq x y z
N MET A 1 -12.40 -17.88 -11.23
CA MET A 1 -11.80 -18.00 -12.58
C MET A 1 -10.45 -17.30 -12.59
N ILE A 2 -9.36 -18.04 -12.42
CA ILE A 2 -7.99 -17.51 -12.52
C ILE A 2 -7.63 -17.52 -14.02
N GLY A 3 -7.36 -16.34 -14.58
CA GLY A 3 -7.38 -16.08 -16.02
C GLY A 3 -6.24 -16.72 -16.82
N LYS A 4 -6.58 -17.17 -18.04
CA LYS A 4 -5.69 -17.67 -19.11
C LYS A 4 -4.77 -16.59 -19.74
N HIS A 5 -4.36 -15.56 -19.00
CA HIS A 5 -3.72 -14.36 -19.60
C HIS A 5 -2.32 -14.02 -19.06
N VAL A 6 -1.69 -14.94 -18.34
CA VAL A 6 -0.29 -14.78 -17.92
C VAL A 6 0.54 -15.83 -18.63
N SER A 7 1.52 -15.40 -19.42
CA SER A 7 2.57 -16.27 -19.97
C SER A 7 3.90 -15.88 -19.34
N SER A 8 4.61 -16.87 -18.78
CA SER A 8 5.96 -16.70 -18.28
C SER A 8 6.96 -17.35 -19.22
N ILE A 9 8.10 -16.69 -19.43
CA ILE A 9 9.24 -17.24 -20.16
C ILE A 9 10.48 -17.04 -19.29
N ALA A 10 11.23 -18.12 -19.11
CA ALA A 10 12.57 -18.08 -18.52
C ALA A 10 13.62 -18.33 -19.60
N ARG A 11 14.71 -17.56 -19.58
CA ARG A 11 15.88 -17.80 -20.43
C ARG A 11 17.17 -17.67 -19.62
N THR A 12 18.11 -18.58 -19.86
CA THR A 12 19.45 -18.52 -19.27
C THR A 12 20.33 -17.48 -19.99
N ALA A 13 21.49 -17.16 -19.42
CA ALA A 13 22.43 -16.22 -20.02
C ALA A 13 22.94 -16.72 -21.39
N GLU A 14 23.15 -18.03 -21.54
CA GLU A 14 23.58 -18.71 -22.76
C GLU A 14 22.51 -18.61 -23.84
N GLN A 15 21.24 -18.83 -23.48
CA GLN A 15 20.11 -18.74 -24.39
C GLN A 15 19.88 -17.31 -24.90
N LEU A 16 20.22 -16.32 -24.08
CA LEU A 16 20.16 -14.90 -24.43
C LEU A 16 21.44 -14.38 -25.14
N LYS A 17 22.46 -15.24 -25.32
CA LYS A 17 23.76 -14.88 -25.90
C LYS A 17 24.37 -13.63 -25.26
N LEU A 18 24.24 -13.49 -23.94
CA LEU A 18 24.71 -12.28 -23.26
C LEU A 18 26.24 -12.18 -23.33
N PRO A 19 26.82 -10.98 -23.55
CA PRO A 19 28.27 -10.80 -23.66
C PRO A 19 29.09 -11.39 -22.52
N ARG A 20 28.50 -11.44 -21.31
CA ARG A 20 29.13 -12.01 -20.11
C ARG A 20 29.42 -13.51 -20.20
N VAL A 21 28.68 -14.28 -21.00
CA VAL A 21 28.92 -15.73 -21.18
C VAL A 21 30.25 -15.98 -21.89
N GLU A 22 30.64 -15.08 -22.79
CA GLU A 22 31.94 -15.15 -23.47
C GLU A 22 33.07 -14.59 -22.57
N LEU A 23 32.79 -13.57 -21.76
CA LEU A 23 33.77 -13.01 -20.81
C LEU A 23 34.19 -14.00 -19.71
N LEU A 24 33.23 -14.79 -19.17
CA LEU A 24 33.52 -15.80 -18.14
C LEU A 24 34.40 -16.96 -18.63
N LYS A 25 34.50 -17.18 -19.95
CA LYS A 25 35.43 -18.15 -20.55
C LYS A 25 36.88 -17.64 -20.52
N VAL A 26 37.07 -16.32 -20.44
CA VAL A 26 38.37 -15.64 -20.52
C VAL A 26 38.94 -15.38 -19.12
N ASP A 27 38.08 -15.04 -18.14
CA ASP A 27 38.48 -14.83 -16.75
C ASP A 27 37.39 -15.37 -15.78
N PRO A 28 37.58 -16.56 -15.19
CA PRO A 28 36.60 -17.16 -14.30
C PRO A 28 36.57 -16.43 -12.95
N ILE A 29 35.64 -15.48 -12.82
CA ILE A 29 35.33 -14.81 -11.55
C ILE A 29 34.76 -15.86 -10.57
N LYS A 30 35.43 -16.07 -9.44
CA LYS A 30 35.14 -17.16 -8.48
C LYS A 30 33.82 -17.03 -7.71
N ASP A 31 33.22 -15.83 -7.68
CA ASP A 31 31.98 -15.54 -6.93
C ASP A 31 30.86 -15.04 -7.86
N PHE A 32 30.66 -15.70 -9.00
CA PHE A 32 29.59 -15.34 -9.93
C PHE A 32 28.24 -15.89 -9.47
N GLU A 33 27.26 -15.00 -9.32
CA GLU A 33 25.85 -15.39 -9.16
C GLU A 33 25.21 -15.63 -10.52
N ASP A 34 24.78 -16.87 -10.78
CA ASP A 34 23.95 -17.19 -11.94
C ASP A 34 22.60 -16.44 -11.86
N ARG A 35 22.39 -15.53 -12.79
CA ARG A 35 21.12 -14.77 -12.91
C ARG A 35 20.32 -15.25 -14.11
N VAL A 36 19.13 -15.76 -13.83
CA VAL A 36 18.13 -16.13 -14.85
C VAL A 36 17.20 -14.95 -15.09
N LEU A 37 16.95 -14.62 -16.36
CA LEU A 37 15.92 -13.65 -16.70
C LEU A 37 14.56 -14.34 -16.69
N HIS A 38 13.67 -13.86 -15.81
CA HIS A 38 12.26 -14.20 -15.80
C HIS A 38 11.47 -13.02 -16.36
N ALA A 39 10.68 -13.26 -17.40
CA ALA A 39 9.78 -12.27 -17.97
C ALA A 39 8.33 -12.71 -17.77
N LEU A 40 7.51 -11.79 -17.24
CA LEU A 40 6.06 -11.94 -17.11
C LEU A 40 5.40 -11.03 -18.14
N VAL A 41 4.58 -11.62 -19.02
CA VAL A 41 3.74 -10.84 -19.95
C VAL A 41 2.32 -10.84 -19.42
N MET A 42 1.78 -9.63 -19.21
CA MET A 42 0.45 -9.41 -18.66
C MET A 42 -0.28 -8.29 -19.40
N LYS A 43 -1.60 -8.20 -19.22
CA LYS A 43 -2.40 -7.10 -19.76
C LYS A 43 -1.90 -5.78 -19.17
N MET A 44 -1.71 -4.79 -20.02
CA MET A 44 -1.36 -3.43 -19.59
C MET A 44 -2.58 -2.78 -18.91
N TYR A 45 -2.38 -2.23 -17.72
CA TYR A 45 -3.39 -1.55 -16.93
C TYR A 45 -3.07 -0.05 -16.83
N GLY A 46 -4.11 0.76 -16.66
CA GLY A 46 -3.97 2.22 -16.51
C GLY A 46 -3.59 2.61 -15.09
N LYS A 47 -2.92 3.75 -14.95
CA LYS A 47 -2.51 4.32 -13.65
C LYS A 47 -3.66 5.05 -12.99
N LEU A 48 -3.64 5.17 -11.65
CA LEU A 48 -4.74 5.78 -10.90
C LEU A 48 -5.16 7.17 -11.39
N TRP A 49 -4.20 8.00 -11.78
CA TRP A 49 -4.48 9.36 -12.27
C TRP A 49 -5.12 9.39 -13.65
N GLU A 50 -5.13 8.29 -14.41
CA GLU A 50 -5.68 8.23 -15.78
C GLU A 50 -7.14 7.77 -15.82
N VAL A 51 -7.73 7.43 -14.67
CA VAL A 51 -9.08 6.86 -14.54
C VAL A 51 -10.20 7.81 -14.98
N GLY A 52 -9.91 9.12 -15.03
CA GLY A 52 -10.73 10.13 -15.69
C GLY A 52 -11.62 10.97 -14.78
N ASN A 53 -12.03 10.49 -13.60
CA ASN A 53 -12.72 11.32 -12.60
C ASN A 53 -12.56 10.77 -11.17
N VAL A 54 -12.87 11.61 -10.18
CA VAL A 54 -12.70 11.29 -8.75
C VAL A 54 -13.58 10.11 -8.30
N ALA A 55 -14.80 9.97 -8.84
CA ALA A 55 -15.71 8.91 -8.45
C ALA A 55 -15.21 7.54 -8.94
N ALA A 56 -14.73 7.48 -10.18
CA ALA A 56 -14.11 6.28 -10.73
C ALA A 56 -12.81 5.92 -10.00
N PHE A 57 -12.00 6.92 -9.59
CA PHE A 57 -10.85 6.70 -8.71
C PHE A 57 -11.28 6.07 -7.38
N MET A 58 -12.31 6.62 -6.73
CA MET A 58 -12.83 6.11 -5.46
C MET A 58 -13.29 4.65 -5.58
N ASP A 59 -13.93 4.27 -6.69
CA ASP A 59 -14.30 2.88 -6.97
C ASP A 59 -13.08 1.99 -7.17
N VAL A 60 -12.11 2.43 -7.97
CA VAL A 60 -10.85 1.70 -8.21
C VAL A 60 -10.07 1.47 -6.92
N TRP A 61 -9.97 2.50 -6.08
CA TRP A 61 -9.26 2.44 -4.80
C TRP A 61 -9.93 1.41 -3.87
N VAL A 62 -11.27 1.39 -3.80
CA VAL A 62 -12.04 0.41 -3.01
C VAL A 62 -11.86 -1.00 -3.56
N HIS A 63 -11.93 -1.20 -4.88
CA HIS A 63 -11.68 -2.50 -5.50
C HIS A 63 -10.28 -3.04 -5.15
N CYS A 64 -9.26 -2.17 -5.10
CA CYS A 64 -7.91 -2.57 -4.70
C CYS A 64 -7.83 -2.95 -3.22
N LEU A 65 -8.52 -2.21 -2.35
CA LEU A 65 -8.64 -2.53 -0.92
C LEU A 65 -9.34 -3.88 -0.70
N GLU A 66 -10.44 -4.13 -1.41
CA GLU A 66 -11.15 -5.41 -1.39
C GLU A 66 -10.26 -6.55 -1.91
N CYS A 67 -9.51 -6.33 -2.98
CA CYS A 67 -8.57 -7.31 -3.52
C CYS A 67 -7.45 -7.65 -2.53
N HIS A 68 -6.90 -6.63 -1.85
CA HIS A 68 -5.93 -6.81 -0.77
C HIS A 68 -6.51 -7.65 0.37
N HIS A 69 -7.70 -7.29 0.84
CA HIS A 69 -8.39 -8.03 1.90
C HIS A 69 -8.67 -9.48 1.51
N TYR A 70 -9.20 -9.71 0.31
CA TYR A 70 -9.49 -11.04 -0.20
C TYR A 70 -8.23 -11.91 -0.26
N SER A 71 -7.11 -11.34 -0.72
CA SER A 71 -5.81 -12.03 -0.78
C SER A 71 -5.30 -12.38 0.61
N TYR A 72 -5.55 -11.53 1.60
CA TYR A 72 -5.20 -11.79 2.99
C TYR A 72 -6.06 -12.89 3.62
N VAL A 73 -7.39 -12.81 3.49
CA VAL A 73 -8.30 -13.77 4.17
C VAL A 73 -8.32 -15.15 3.50
N THR A 74 -8.25 -15.21 2.17
CA THR A 74 -8.31 -16.49 1.43
C THR A 74 -6.94 -17.08 1.14
N GLY A 75 -5.99 -16.22 0.78
CA GLY A 75 -4.64 -16.63 0.41
C GLY A 75 -3.66 -16.61 1.57
N ARG A 76 -3.99 -15.96 2.71
CA ARG A 76 -3.01 -15.65 3.76
C ARG A 76 -1.77 -14.93 3.20
N VAL A 77 -1.98 -13.98 2.29
CA VAL A 77 -0.90 -13.21 1.66
C VAL A 77 -1.00 -11.73 2.07
N LEU A 78 0.14 -11.15 2.47
CA LEU A 78 0.31 -9.71 2.64
C LEU A 78 1.09 -9.11 1.48
N HIS A 79 0.75 -7.90 1.06
CA HIS A 79 1.38 -7.24 -0.08
C HIS A 79 2.73 -6.62 0.29
N ARG A 80 2.80 -5.91 1.42
CA ARG A 80 4.01 -5.37 2.07
C ARG A 80 4.75 -4.22 1.39
N ASP A 81 4.40 -3.90 0.14
CA ASP A 81 4.98 -2.80 -0.65
C ASP A 81 3.95 -2.05 -1.49
N LEU A 82 2.88 -1.55 -0.86
CA LEU A 82 1.85 -0.76 -1.55
C LEU A 82 2.32 0.65 -1.89
N SER A 83 2.07 1.08 -3.12
CA SER A 83 2.36 2.42 -3.64
C SER A 83 1.33 2.84 -4.70
N GLU A 84 1.36 4.11 -5.11
CA GLU A 84 0.53 4.60 -6.22
C GLU A 84 0.72 3.83 -7.55
N ASN A 85 1.86 3.15 -7.73
CA ASN A 85 2.15 2.40 -8.94
C ASN A 85 1.55 1.00 -8.95
N ASN A 86 1.16 0.48 -7.79
CA ASN A 86 0.65 -0.89 -7.61
C ASN A 86 -0.87 -0.95 -7.73
N LEU A 87 -1.56 0.13 -7.35
CA LEU A 87 -2.99 0.28 -7.62
C LEU A 87 -3.16 0.74 -9.07
N MET A 88 -3.91 -0.02 -9.84
CA MET A 88 -4.14 0.23 -11.26
C MET A 88 -5.62 0.07 -11.58
N PHE A 89 -6.03 0.46 -12.79
CA PHE A 89 -7.38 0.20 -13.25
C PHE A 89 -7.41 -0.46 -14.63
N LYS A 90 -8.54 -1.10 -14.91
CA LYS A 90 -8.92 -1.53 -16.26
C LYS A 90 -10.37 -1.15 -16.52
N ILE A 91 -10.68 -0.91 -17.78
CA ILE A 91 -12.05 -0.84 -18.27
C ILE A 91 -12.39 -2.23 -18.82
N GLY A 92 -13.48 -2.83 -18.35
CA GLY A 92 -13.97 -4.10 -18.86
C GLY A 92 -14.68 -3.95 -20.20
N ASP A 93 -15.04 -5.07 -20.81
CA ASP A 93 -15.79 -5.09 -22.08
C ASP A 93 -17.24 -4.57 -21.90
N ASP A 94 -17.68 -4.45 -20.65
CA ASP A 94 -18.95 -3.87 -20.22
C ASP A 94 -18.83 -2.38 -19.86
N ASP A 95 -17.75 -1.71 -20.25
CA ASP A 95 -17.42 -0.31 -19.93
C ASP A 95 -17.30 0.01 -18.43
N HIS A 96 -17.30 -1.01 -17.56
CA HIS A 96 -17.15 -0.79 -16.12
C HIS A 96 -15.68 -0.73 -15.71
N VAL A 97 -15.35 0.33 -14.97
CA VAL A 97 -14.03 0.50 -14.34
C VAL A 97 -13.84 -0.50 -13.20
N ARG A 98 -12.68 -1.14 -13.17
CA ARG A 98 -12.30 -2.10 -12.13
C ARG A 98 -10.89 -1.80 -11.63
N GLY A 99 -10.70 -1.84 -10.31
CA GLY A 99 -9.38 -1.73 -9.71
C GLY A 99 -8.62 -3.05 -9.81
N ILE A 100 -7.31 -2.94 -9.95
CA ILE A 100 -6.37 -4.07 -10.06
C ILE A 100 -5.21 -3.76 -9.12
N LEU A 101 -4.93 -4.69 -8.21
CA LEU A 101 -3.75 -4.62 -7.34
C LEU A 101 -2.62 -5.47 -7.93
N ASN A 102 -1.53 -4.82 -8.31
CA ASN A 102 -0.38 -5.42 -9.00
C ASN A 102 0.87 -5.42 -8.11
N ASP A 103 1.92 -6.13 -8.56
CA ASP A 103 3.27 -6.12 -7.98
C ASP A 103 3.38 -6.78 -6.59
N TRP A 104 3.16 -8.10 -6.60
CA TRP A 104 3.22 -8.95 -5.41
C TRP A 104 4.64 -9.49 -5.14
N ASP A 105 5.68 -8.90 -5.73
CA ASP A 105 7.05 -9.41 -5.64
C ASP A 105 7.61 -9.34 -4.21
N MET A 106 7.11 -8.38 -3.40
CA MET A 106 7.47 -8.22 -1.99
C MET A 106 6.50 -8.92 -1.03
N ALA A 107 5.51 -9.63 -1.56
CA ALA A 107 4.49 -10.27 -0.77
C ALA A 107 5.05 -11.37 0.13
N ALA A 108 4.35 -11.68 1.22
CA ALA A 108 4.66 -12.85 2.04
C ALA A 108 3.41 -13.57 2.49
N TRP A 109 3.58 -14.88 2.61
CA TRP A 109 2.63 -15.76 3.28
C TRP A 109 2.65 -15.48 4.78
N VAL A 110 1.45 -15.33 5.34
CA VAL A 110 1.19 -15.30 6.77
C VAL A 110 1.10 -16.76 7.22
N ASP A 111 1.95 -17.16 8.16
CA ASP A 111 1.93 -18.53 8.63
C ASP A 111 0.69 -18.83 9.49
N HIS A 112 0.53 -20.09 9.90
CA HIS A 112 -0.62 -20.54 10.66
C HIS A 112 -0.74 -19.91 12.06
N ASN A 113 0.35 -19.33 12.58
CA ASN A 113 0.39 -18.63 13.87
C ASN A 113 0.24 -17.11 13.71
N ASP A 114 -0.15 -16.64 12.53
CA ASP A 114 -0.13 -15.23 12.11
C ASP A 114 1.24 -14.57 12.25
N ALA A 115 2.31 -15.36 12.27
CA ALA A 115 3.66 -14.86 12.20
C ALA A 115 4.02 -14.65 10.72
N ILE A 116 4.70 -13.54 10.48
CA ILE A 116 5.15 -13.13 9.16
C ILE A 116 6.66 -13.18 9.23
N PRO A 117 7.33 -13.87 8.28
CA PRO A 117 8.78 -13.90 8.25
C PRO A 117 9.32 -12.48 8.35
N LEU A 118 10.27 -12.27 9.26
CA LEU A 118 10.96 -10.98 9.34
C LEU A 118 11.52 -10.71 7.94
N SER A 119 11.13 -9.55 7.41
CA SER A 119 11.56 -9.05 6.13
C SER A 119 13.09 -9.06 6.08
N THR A 120 13.70 -10.00 5.35
CA THR A 120 15.15 -10.01 5.07
C THR A 120 15.58 -8.80 4.24
N ALA A 121 14.64 -8.01 3.72
CA ALA A 121 14.91 -6.79 3.00
C ALA A 121 15.43 -5.69 3.94
N GLN A 122 16.74 -5.73 4.20
CA GLN A 122 17.58 -4.60 4.60
C GLN A 122 17.60 -3.48 3.53
N HIS A 123 16.79 -3.57 2.47
CA HIS A 123 16.84 -2.72 1.27
C HIS A 123 15.47 -2.12 0.91
N ARG A 124 14.65 -1.70 1.90
CA ARG A 124 13.47 -0.86 1.59
C ARG A 124 13.87 0.60 1.32
N THR A 125 14.79 0.80 0.38
CA THR A 125 15.09 2.10 -0.20
C THR A 125 14.10 2.34 -1.34
N GLY A 126 13.09 3.21 -1.16
CA GLY A 126 12.32 3.66 -2.33
C GLY A 126 10.87 4.11 -2.17
N THR A 127 10.19 3.82 -1.06
CA THR A 127 8.72 4.07 -0.98
C THR A 127 8.28 4.78 0.31
N PHE A 128 9.11 5.66 0.85
CA PHE A 128 8.81 6.39 2.09
C PHE A 128 7.46 7.13 2.10
N PRO A 129 6.97 7.71 0.98
CA PRO A 129 5.64 8.31 0.97
C PRO A 129 4.52 7.37 1.43
N PHE A 130 4.61 6.07 1.10
CA PHE A 130 3.54 5.10 1.32
C PHE A 130 3.85 4.07 2.42
N MET A 131 5.10 3.92 2.82
CA MET A 131 5.48 2.99 3.89
C MET A 131 4.85 3.38 5.24
N ALA A 132 4.40 2.42 6.03
CA ALA A 132 3.86 2.67 7.38
C ALA A 132 4.93 3.22 8.34
N VAL A 133 4.54 4.07 9.28
CA VAL A 133 5.44 4.74 10.24
C VAL A 133 6.25 3.74 11.04
N GLU A 134 5.63 2.69 11.58
CA GLU A 134 6.32 1.69 12.40
C GLU A 134 7.37 0.88 11.64
N LEU A 135 7.32 0.88 10.30
CA LEU A 135 8.29 0.19 9.46
C LEU A 135 9.49 1.08 9.09
N MET A 136 9.47 2.37 9.43
CA MET A 136 10.52 3.34 9.13
C MET A 136 11.56 3.45 10.25
N VAL A 137 12.05 2.32 10.75
CA VAL A 137 13.08 2.24 11.80
C VAL A 137 14.15 1.22 11.43
N PRO A 138 15.38 1.28 11.98
CA PRO A 138 16.47 0.37 11.60
C PRO A 138 16.14 -1.12 11.77
N ASN A 139 15.37 -1.46 12.80
CA ASN A 139 14.91 -2.82 13.09
C ASN A 139 13.38 -2.82 13.13
N PRO A 140 12.72 -2.83 11.95
CA PRO A 140 11.27 -2.73 11.91
C PRO A 140 10.61 -3.99 12.49
N PRO A 141 9.41 -3.87 13.07
CA PRO A 141 8.63 -5.02 13.50
C PRO A 141 8.21 -5.85 12.27
N ALA A 142 7.60 -7.01 12.54
CA ALA A 142 6.92 -7.76 11.50
C ALA A 142 5.92 -6.83 10.77
N HIS A 143 5.89 -6.92 9.44
CA HIS A 143 4.85 -6.24 8.66
C HIS A 143 3.51 -6.83 9.07
N LEU A 144 2.44 -6.04 9.21
CA LEU A 144 1.12 -6.48 9.64
C LEU A 144 0.09 -5.98 8.63
N TYR A 145 -1.09 -6.60 8.59
CA TYR A 145 -2.18 -6.17 7.71
C TYR A 145 -2.50 -4.67 7.84
N ARG A 146 -2.50 -4.13 9.07
CA ARG A 146 -2.73 -2.69 9.31
C ARG A 146 -1.66 -1.77 8.69
N HIS A 147 -0.44 -2.27 8.46
CA HIS A 147 0.61 -1.46 7.82
C HIS A 147 0.30 -1.26 6.33
N ASP A 148 -0.22 -2.29 5.65
CA ASP A 148 -0.74 -2.15 4.29
C ASP A 148 -1.96 -1.20 4.26
N LEU A 149 -2.85 -1.27 5.26
CA LEU A 149 -3.95 -0.30 5.39
C LEU A 149 -3.46 1.15 5.57
N GLU A 150 -2.39 1.35 6.32
CA GLU A 150 -1.73 2.66 6.46
C GLU A 150 -1.18 3.15 5.12
N SER A 151 -0.61 2.26 4.30
CA SER A 151 -0.21 2.58 2.92
C SER A 151 -1.39 3.00 2.04
N PHE A 152 -2.54 2.32 2.13
CA PHE A 152 -3.78 2.72 1.45
C PHE A 152 -4.22 4.14 1.82
N PHE A 153 -4.14 4.51 3.11
CA PHE A 153 -4.40 5.87 3.58
C PHE A 153 -3.45 6.88 2.94
N TYR A 154 -2.15 6.60 2.91
CA TYR A 154 -1.17 7.51 2.30
C TYR A 154 -1.36 7.67 0.79
N ILE A 155 -1.73 6.60 0.07
CA ILE A 155 -2.05 6.67 -1.35
C ILE A 155 -3.29 7.55 -1.59
N LEU A 156 -4.31 7.46 -0.72
CA LEU A 156 -5.49 8.31 -0.79
C LEU A 156 -5.16 9.81 -0.63
N VAL A 157 -4.35 10.14 0.38
CA VAL A 157 -3.86 11.52 0.59
C VAL A 157 -3.01 11.99 -0.59
N TRP A 158 -2.16 11.10 -1.11
CA TRP A 158 -1.30 11.40 -2.25
C TRP A 158 -2.09 11.70 -3.52
N ALA A 159 -3.10 10.88 -3.82
CA ALA A 159 -4.00 11.09 -4.94
C ALA A 159 -4.73 12.43 -4.85
N ALA A 160 -5.25 12.76 -3.66
CA ALA A 160 -5.98 14.01 -3.44
C ALA A 160 -5.13 15.27 -3.67
N LEU A 161 -3.81 15.19 -3.44
CA LEU A 161 -2.90 16.34 -3.59
C LEU A 161 -2.20 16.41 -4.95
N HIS A 162 -2.09 15.30 -5.68
CA HIS A 162 -1.22 15.22 -6.87
C HIS A 162 -1.94 14.83 -8.16
N TYR A 163 -3.17 14.32 -8.12
CA TYR A 163 -3.83 13.85 -9.33
C TYR A 163 -4.70 14.92 -9.97
N ASP A 164 -4.63 14.97 -11.29
CA ASP A 164 -5.50 15.73 -12.16
C ASP A 164 -6.23 14.72 -13.05
N PHE A 165 -7.41 14.32 -12.60
CA PHE A 165 -8.21 13.30 -13.27
C PHE A 165 -8.76 13.77 -14.62
N GLU A 166 -9.03 15.08 -14.76
CA GLU A 166 -9.54 15.67 -15.99
C GLU A 166 -8.49 15.60 -17.10
N ASN A 167 -7.25 15.98 -16.78
CA ASN A 167 -6.13 15.92 -17.71
C ASN A 167 -5.40 14.56 -17.71
N LYS A 168 -5.89 13.58 -16.94
CA LYS A 168 -5.29 12.26 -16.78
C LYS A 168 -3.80 12.32 -16.42
N ALA A 169 -3.46 13.22 -15.52
CA ALA A 169 -2.08 13.59 -15.21
C ALA A 169 -1.77 13.51 -13.71
N ARG A 170 -0.49 13.35 -13.41
CA ARG A 170 0.05 13.35 -12.04
C ARG A 170 1.06 14.48 -11.91
N ALA A 171 0.86 15.36 -10.93
CA ALA A 171 1.68 16.54 -10.69
C ALA A 171 3.16 16.13 -10.54
N PRO A 172 4.11 16.69 -11.30
CA PRO A 172 5.49 16.19 -11.32
C PRO A 172 6.27 16.47 -10.02
N LYS A 173 5.86 17.51 -9.28
CA LYS A 173 6.49 17.89 -8.01
C LYS A 173 5.62 17.42 -6.85
N VAL A 174 6.28 16.98 -5.78
CA VAL A 174 5.60 16.64 -4.53
C VAL A 174 5.03 17.90 -3.89
N HIS A 175 3.76 17.85 -3.50
CA HIS A 175 3.03 18.94 -2.86
C HIS A 175 3.70 19.36 -1.55
N PRO A 176 3.84 20.67 -1.26
CA PRO A 176 4.53 21.16 -0.06
C PRO A 176 4.05 20.53 1.24
N ALA A 177 2.74 20.31 1.37
CA ALA A 177 2.11 19.71 2.56
C ALA A 177 2.67 18.33 2.95
N VAL A 178 3.10 17.53 1.98
CA VAL A 178 3.60 16.16 2.19
C VAL A 178 5.03 15.97 1.68
N ARG A 179 5.74 17.06 1.39
CA ARG A 179 7.10 17.02 0.82
C ARG A 179 8.08 16.20 1.65
N LYS A 180 7.97 16.28 2.98
CA LYS A 180 8.84 15.56 3.92
C LYS A 180 8.61 14.05 3.94
N TRP A 181 7.48 13.56 3.41
CA TRP A 181 7.24 12.12 3.27
C TRP A 181 8.13 11.50 2.20
N ASN A 182 8.56 12.30 1.20
CA ASN A 182 9.48 11.90 0.14
C ASN A 182 10.92 12.42 0.38
N SER A 183 11.32 12.52 1.65
CA SER A 183 12.66 12.95 2.03
C SER A 183 13.69 11.86 1.73
N SER A 184 14.92 12.25 1.40
CA SER A 184 16.05 11.29 1.32
C SER A 184 16.38 10.66 2.67
N TYR A 185 15.92 11.25 3.78
CA TYR A 185 16.12 10.75 5.14
C TYR A 185 14.84 10.10 5.65
N MET A 186 14.87 8.78 5.88
CA MET A 186 13.76 7.99 6.41
C MET A 186 13.19 8.59 7.71
N GLN A 187 14.04 9.05 8.63
CA GLN A 187 13.62 9.68 9.88
C GLN A 187 12.71 10.90 9.66
N SER A 188 12.98 11.69 8.61
CA SER A 188 12.16 12.86 8.29
C SER A 188 10.75 12.45 7.85
N ALA A 189 10.63 11.39 7.04
CA ALA A 189 9.32 10.85 6.66
C ALA A 189 8.59 10.27 7.88
N HIS A 190 9.29 9.47 8.70
CA HIS A 190 8.79 8.88 9.94
C HIS A 190 8.18 9.95 10.86
N ASP A 191 8.93 10.99 11.19
CA ASP A 191 8.50 11.99 12.17
C ASP A 191 7.30 12.78 11.69
N ASN A 192 7.27 13.18 10.41
CA ASN A 192 6.17 13.99 9.88
C ASN A 192 4.89 13.18 9.71
N LYS A 193 5.01 11.89 9.37
CA LYS A 193 3.86 10.99 9.28
C LYS A 193 3.35 10.61 10.67
N GLY A 194 4.26 10.38 11.63
CA GLY A 194 3.92 10.14 13.02
C GLY A 194 3.21 11.32 13.68
N LEU A 195 3.62 12.56 13.37
CA LEU A 195 2.92 13.78 13.79
C LEU A 195 1.53 13.86 13.18
N LEU A 196 1.40 13.63 11.86
CA LEU A 196 0.10 13.65 11.19
C LEU A 196 -0.89 12.72 11.89
N LEU A 197 -0.52 11.47 12.16
CA LEU A 197 -1.43 10.48 12.77
C LEU A 197 -1.83 10.78 14.22
N ARG A 198 -1.23 11.81 14.84
CA ARG A 198 -1.45 12.20 16.24
C ARG A 198 -1.91 13.64 16.42
N ASN A 199 -2.12 14.38 15.33
CA ASN A 199 -2.46 15.79 15.37
C ASN A 199 -3.62 16.11 14.41
N SER A 200 -4.76 16.52 14.98
CA SER A 200 -5.95 16.88 14.21
C SER A 200 -5.77 18.14 13.36
N GLU A 201 -4.91 19.07 13.77
CA GLU A 201 -4.66 20.30 13.00
C GLU A 201 -3.90 20.00 11.70
N ASP A 202 -2.98 19.03 11.74
CA ASP A 202 -2.18 18.64 10.58
C ASP A 202 -3.07 18.03 9.48
N ILE A 203 -4.01 17.15 9.86
CA ILE A 203 -4.92 16.55 8.87
C ILE A 203 -5.91 17.58 8.29
N VAL A 204 -6.42 18.51 9.11
CA VAL A 204 -7.29 19.59 8.65
C VAL A 204 -6.54 20.49 7.66
N THR A 205 -5.27 20.80 7.95
CA THR A 205 -4.40 21.59 7.07
C THR A 205 -4.15 20.90 5.74
N ILE A 206 -3.98 19.58 5.74
CA ILE A 206 -3.85 18.79 4.50
C ILE A 206 -5.15 18.82 3.69
N ILE A 207 -6.30 18.57 4.33
CA ILE A 207 -7.60 18.54 3.66
C ILE A 207 -7.94 19.91 3.04
N ALA A 208 -7.61 21.01 3.72
CA ALA A 208 -7.82 22.37 3.22
C ALA A 208 -7.01 22.69 1.95
N GLN A 209 -5.95 21.92 1.65
CA GLN A 209 -5.12 22.09 0.46
C GLN A 209 -5.55 21.18 -0.71
N ILE A 210 -6.58 20.34 -0.53
CA ILE A 210 -7.10 19.49 -1.60
C ILE A 210 -7.75 20.38 -2.68
N PRO A 211 -7.33 20.26 -3.96
CA PRO A 211 -7.95 20.99 -5.06
C PRO A 211 -9.45 20.68 -5.20
N LEU A 212 -10.23 21.64 -5.72
CA LEU A 212 -11.69 21.53 -5.82
C LEU A 212 -12.16 20.26 -6.55
N GLN A 213 -11.48 19.88 -7.62
CA GLN A 213 -11.78 18.66 -8.40
C GLN A 213 -11.59 17.35 -7.60
N CYS A 214 -10.82 17.39 -6.51
CA CYS A 214 -10.53 16.25 -5.64
C CYS A 214 -11.22 16.35 -4.27
N GLN A 215 -12.03 17.39 -4.02
CA GLN A 215 -12.58 17.69 -2.69
C GLN A 215 -13.42 16.54 -2.10
N ALA A 216 -14.03 15.70 -2.94
CA ALA A 216 -14.78 14.51 -2.53
C ALA A 216 -13.93 13.48 -1.74
N LEU A 217 -12.60 13.52 -1.86
CA LEU A 217 -11.69 12.65 -1.11
C LEU A 217 -11.46 13.12 0.33
N GLY A 218 -11.72 14.40 0.64
CA GLY A 218 -11.51 14.99 1.96
C GLY A 218 -12.23 14.24 3.10
N PRO A 219 -13.55 13.96 2.98
CA PRO A 219 -14.27 13.19 3.98
C PRO A 219 -13.70 11.79 4.22
N TRP A 220 -13.28 11.07 3.16
CA TRP A 220 -12.65 9.75 3.30
C TRP A 220 -11.31 9.83 4.02
N ILE A 221 -10.48 10.82 3.65
CA ILE A 221 -9.19 11.09 4.30
C ILE A 221 -9.41 11.34 5.80
N ARG A 222 -10.40 12.16 6.17
CA ARG A 222 -10.70 12.44 7.57
C ARG A 222 -11.17 11.19 8.32
N ALA A 223 -12.14 10.48 7.77
CA ALA A 223 -12.73 9.32 8.43
C ALA A 223 -11.72 8.18 8.64
N ILE A 224 -10.86 7.93 7.66
CA ILE A 224 -9.77 6.95 7.81
C ILE A 224 -8.73 7.44 8.82
N TRP A 225 -8.37 8.73 8.79
CA TRP A 225 -7.43 9.30 9.75
C TRP A 225 -7.93 9.16 11.19
N ASP A 226 -9.23 9.34 11.43
CA ASP A 226 -9.83 9.19 12.76
C ASP A 226 -9.59 7.80 13.36
N LEU A 227 -9.55 6.74 12.53
CA LEU A 227 -9.22 5.38 12.97
C LEU A 227 -7.79 5.28 13.51
N PHE A 228 -6.83 5.85 12.80
CA PHE A 228 -5.43 5.85 13.25
C PHE A 228 -5.21 6.77 14.46
N TYR A 229 -5.88 7.92 14.48
CA TYR A 229 -5.82 8.86 15.60
C TYR A 229 -6.36 8.22 16.88
N GLU A 230 -7.55 7.61 16.83
CA GLU A 230 -8.13 6.89 17.96
C GLU A 230 -7.20 5.76 18.44
N GLY A 231 -6.68 4.95 17.52
CA GLY A 231 -5.73 3.89 17.86
C GLY A 231 -4.48 4.43 18.56
N SER A 232 -3.97 5.59 18.15
CA SER A 232 -2.82 6.23 18.78
C SER A 232 -3.10 6.70 20.22
N LEU A 233 -4.31 7.19 20.48
CA LEU A 233 -4.74 7.61 21.83
C LEU A 233 -4.86 6.39 22.75
N ILE A 234 -5.49 5.31 22.26
CA ILE A 234 -5.63 4.07 23.03
C ILE A 234 -4.26 3.46 23.32
N GLN A 235 -3.35 3.43 22.34
CA GLN A 235 -1.98 2.97 22.54
C GLN A 235 -1.26 3.81 23.60
N GLY A 236 -1.41 5.14 23.57
CA GLY A 236 -0.85 6.04 24.59
C GLY A 236 -1.33 5.70 26.00
N HIS A 237 -2.65 5.49 26.18
CA HIS A 237 -3.22 5.07 27.45
C HIS A 237 -2.73 3.69 27.90
N TYR A 238 -2.64 2.74 26.98
CA TYR A 238 -2.09 1.42 27.23
C TYR A 238 -0.65 1.50 27.78
N GLU A 239 0.23 2.23 27.10
CA GLU A 239 1.63 2.38 27.51
C GLU A 239 1.76 3.10 28.87
N MET A 240 0.89 4.06 29.15
CA MET A 240 0.81 4.70 30.48
C MET A 240 0.39 3.72 31.57
N ALA A 241 -0.63 2.90 31.32
CA ALA A 241 -1.10 1.90 32.28
C ALA A 241 -0.05 0.80 32.52
N LYS A 242 0.61 0.34 31.46
CA LYS A 242 1.71 -0.65 31.52
C LYS A 242 2.87 -0.14 32.39
N ARG A 243 3.28 1.12 32.23
CA ARG A 243 4.30 1.76 33.10
C ARG A 243 3.88 1.83 34.58
N ARG A 244 2.58 1.80 34.86
CA ARG A 244 2.00 1.77 36.22
C ARG A 244 1.78 0.35 36.75
N GLY A 245 2.25 -0.68 36.03
CA GLY A 245 2.16 -2.09 36.47
C GLY A 245 0.90 -2.83 36.01
N ALA A 246 0.13 -2.28 35.06
CA ALA A 246 -0.98 -3.02 34.47
C ALA A 246 -0.47 -4.23 33.66
N THR A 247 -1.21 -5.34 33.72
CA THR A 247 -0.90 -6.61 33.04
C THR A 247 -1.69 -6.82 31.74
N ALA A 248 -2.47 -5.83 31.31
CA ALA A 248 -3.26 -5.91 30.09
C ALA A 248 -2.37 -6.17 28.86
N THR A 249 -2.91 -6.90 27.90
CA THR A 249 -2.25 -7.16 26.61
C THR A 249 -2.62 -6.09 25.59
N TRP A 250 -1.70 -5.75 24.68
CA TRP A 250 -1.95 -4.83 23.56
C TRP A 250 -2.25 -5.59 22.28
N ASP A 251 -3.36 -5.24 21.62
CA ASP A 251 -3.63 -5.73 20.28
C ASP A 251 -2.86 -4.89 19.25
N ASN A 252 -1.64 -5.35 18.96
CA ASN A 252 -0.82 -4.71 17.94
C ASN A 252 -1.30 -5.02 16.51
N LYS A 253 -2.08 -6.08 16.27
CA LYS A 253 -2.50 -6.48 14.92
C LYS A 253 -3.51 -5.50 14.33
N THR A 254 -4.44 -5.03 15.16
CA THR A 254 -5.53 -4.14 14.75
C THR A 254 -5.42 -2.74 15.35
N TYR A 255 -4.29 -2.45 16.00
CA TYR A 255 -4.04 -1.16 16.66
C TYR A 255 -5.12 -0.83 17.70
N GLY A 256 -5.33 -1.76 18.64
CA GLY A 256 -6.36 -1.64 19.68
C GLY A 256 -7.80 -1.81 19.16
N GLY A 257 -7.99 -2.51 18.04
CA GLY A 257 -9.29 -2.69 17.39
C GLY A 257 -9.72 -1.52 16.50
N CYS A 258 -8.90 -0.47 16.36
CA CYS A 258 -9.24 0.72 15.59
C CYS A 258 -9.01 0.57 14.08
N VAL A 259 -7.98 -0.20 13.68
CA VAL A 259 -7.56 -0.34 12.28
C VAL A 259 -7.82 -1.78 11.82
N THR A 260 -9.03 -2.00 11.30
CA THR A 260 -9.46 -3.26 10.65
C THR A 260 -10.02 -2.96 9.27
N PHE A 261 -10.16 -3.99 8.42
CA PHE A 261 -10.75 -3.82 7.09
C PHE A 261 -12.19 -3.28 7.17
N GLU A 262 -13.01 -3.81 8.08
CA GLU A 262 -14.42 -3.46 8.24
C GLU A 262 -14.56 -1.99 8.63
N LYS A 263 -13.73 -1.52 9.57
CA LYS A 263 -13.69 -0.11 9.95
C LYS A 263 -13.18 0.78 8.81
N PHE A 264 -12.18 0.32 8.05
CA PHE A 264 -11.64 1.06 6.90
C PHE A 264 -12.68 1.25 5.80
N VAL A 265 -13.39 0.17 5.43
CA VAL A 265 -14.46 0.19 4.43
C VAL A 265 -15.68 0.96 4.92
N GLY A 266 -16.03 0.80 6.21
CA GLY A 266 -17.08 1.58 6.86
C GLY A 266 -16.79 3.08 6.86
N ALA A 267 -15.54 3.48 7.11
CA ALA A 267 -15.11 4.88 7.11
C ALA A 267 -15.28 5.57 5.73
N VAL A 268 -15.21 4.81 4.65
CA VAL A 268 -15.43 5.32 3.28
C VAL A 268 -16.89 5.16 2.80
N GLY A 269 -17.78 4.66 3.66
CA GLY A 269 -19.21 4.56 3.38
C GLY A 269 -19.56 3.57 2.27
N ARG A 270 -18.72 2.56 2.03
CA ARG A 270 -18.96 1.52 1.01
C ARG A 270 -19.46 0.24 1.68
N PRO A 271 -20.44 -0.47 1.08
CA PRO A 271 -20.85 -1.76 1.61
C PRO A 271 -19.74 -2.79 1.37
N ILE A 272 -19.55 -3.71 2.32
CA ILE A 272 -18.68 -4.87 2.10
C ILE A 272 -19.36 -5.76 1.06
N ARG A 273 -18.72 -5.95 -0.10
CA ARG A 273 -19.22 -6.86 -1.12
C ARG A 273 -18.90 -8.29 -0.72
N ALA A 274 -19.91 -9.16 -0.69
CA ALA A 274 -19.72 -10.60 -0.53
C ALA A 274 -18.99 -11.16 -1.77
N GLU A 275 -18.42 -12.36 -1.63
CA GLU A 275 -17.57 -13.04 -2.65
C GLU A 275 -18.20 -13.17 -4.06
N ASN A 276 -19.51 -12.94 -4.19
CA ASN A 276 -20.28 -13.01 -5.44
C ASN A 276 -20.74 -11.64 -5.98
N GLY A 277 -20.24 -10.52 -5.45
CA GLY A 277 -20.59 -9.17 -5.92
C GLY A 277 -21.94 -8.64 -5.44
N ALA A 278 -22.62 -9.36 -4.53
CA ALA A 278 -23.79 -8.84 -3.82
C ALA A 278 -23.36 -8.12 -2.53
N PRO A 279 -24.03 -7.04 -2.09
CA PRO A 279 -23.77 -6.45 -0.78
C PRO A 279 -24.01 -7.51 0.31
N ALA A 280 -23.07 -7.66 1.23
CA ALA A 280 -23.29 -8.48 2.42
C ALA A 280 -24.48 -7.89 3.19
N LEU A 281 -25.51 -8.70 3.40
CA LEU A 281 -26.69 -8.27 4.14
C LEU A 281 -26.38 -8.18 5.64
N ALA A 282 -26.72 -7.01 6.18
CA ALA A 282 -26.82 -6.57 7.58
C ALA A 282 -25.49 -6.24 8.30
#